data_AF-A0A7H8IZX3-F1
#
_entry.id   AF-A0A7H8IZX3-F1
#
_cell.length_a   1.000
_cell.length_b   1.000
_cell.length_c   1.000
_cell.angle_alpha   90.00
_cell.angle_beta   90.00
_cell.angle_gamma   90.00
#
_symmetry.space_group_name_H-M   'P 1'
#
loop_
_entity.id
_entity.type
_entity.pdbx_description
1 polymer ?
#
loop_
_entity_poly.entity_id
_entity_poly.type
_entity_poly.pdbx_seq_one_letter_code
_entity_poly.pdbx_strand_id
1 'polypeptide(L)'
;MSKNRARDRAAKAEMERTGARRAKAVRKVDTTGQDSPYPVSLVDDNGERWYLQSGQANAYGTRSLDWSESRTYEEITEQAGPVRHIDVPADDDFPRIRQALTDAGPTALSTLIAALHAAATAAEEATGRPEDLVAGRPGSTESVIVLQMTLDVGPRVPATSIDPASLEVIAPILTRWVTGETVVEVAENLAHVLGGLVDGLGWHGITDPWTRRNVAPYASWATSHSSNPVGAHRARAAAELLDEAEETVASTAFLLDASMPSEPDPGLVGDSTMEQLFAALVARALHTLDRDGAEYPARADVFVLPPGITDRPDDAPPGWRRVAALVVVTARRPWELDEDEDQRVITDAFRAVRDALNRYWPGLPEEHEHAALSLDMLAALRGQFTAEAVREVYRDLVGSAVYHTYTLGADPELDPSGQPPA
;
A
#
# COMPACT_ATOMS: atom_id res chain seq x y z
N MET A 1 31.77 -36.69 8.78
CA MET A 1 30.88 -35.75 9.50
C MET A 1 30.76 -34.49 8.65
N SER A 2 29.55 -34.00 8.34
CA SER A 2 29.43 -32.81 7.49
C SER A 2 30.00 -31.57 8.18
N LYS A 3 30.71 -30.71 7.42
CA LYS A 3 31.35 -29.48 7.92
C LYS A 3 30.36 -28.58 8.68
N ASN A 4 29.09 -28.59 8.27
CA ASN A 4 28.01 -27.84 8.93
C ASN A 4 27.74 -28.31 10.38
N ARG A 5 27.81 -29.63 10.64
CA ARG A 5 27.61 -30.17 12.01
C ARG A 5 28.78 -29.89 12.96
N ALA A 6 29.96 -29.58 12.43
CA ALA A 6 31.11 -29.17 13.24
C ALA A 6 31.02 -27.68 13.60
N ARG A 7 30.69 -26.84 12.60
CA ARG A 7 30.45 -25.40 12.77
C ARG A 7 29.30 -25.12 13.75
N ASP A 8 28.19 -25.85 13.66
CA ASP A 8 27.06 -25.69 14.58
C ASP A 8 27.41 -26.07 16.03
N ARG A 9 28.24 -27.10 16.23
CA ARG A 9 28.68 -27.50 17.58
C ARG A 9 29.63 -26.49 18.20
N ALA A 10 30.59 -25.97 17.43
CA ALA A 10 31.51 -24.98 17.93
C ALA A 10 30.83 -23.62 18.15
N ALA A 11 29.88 -23.24 17.30
CA ALA A 11 29.04 -22.05 17.53
C ALA A 11 28.22 -22.19 18.81
N LYS A 12 27.62 -23.36 19.06
CA LYS A 12 26.88 -23.62 20.30
C LYS A 12 27.77 -23.52 21.54
N ALA A 13 29.00 -24.05 21.49
CA ALA A 13 29.95 -23.97 22.60
C ALA A 13 30.39 -22.51 22.89
N GLU A 14 30.59 -21.69 21.86
CA GLU A 14 30.94 -20.27 22.05
C GLU A 14 29.76 -19.44 22.57
N MET A 15 28.52 -19.76 22.17
CA MET A 15 27.31 -19.18 22.77
C MET A 15 27.23 -19.49 24.26
N GLU A 16 27.45 -20.74 24.65
CA GLU A 16 27.44 -21.20 26.05
C GLU A 16 28.55 -20.52 26.87
N ARG A 17 29.73 -20.28 26.28
CA ARG A 17 30.87 -19.66 26.95
C ARG A 17 30.72 -18.14 27.15
N THR A 18 30.14 -17.44 26.19
CA THR A 18 30.15 -15.96 26.15
C THR A 18 28.79 -15.32 26.39
N GLY A 19 27.70 -16.10 26.40
CA GLY A 19 26.34 -15.59 26.40
C GLY A 19 25.97 -14.88 25.07
N ALA A 20 26.83 -14.93 24.06
CA ALA A 20 26.60 -14.27 22.79
C ALA A 20 25.51 -14.98 21.96
N ARG A 21 24.74 -14.19 21.20
CA ARG A 21 23.76 -14.75 20.24
C ARG A 21 24.47 -15.58 19.17
N ARG A 22 23.78 -16.58 18.61
CA ARG A 22 24.30 -17.54 17.63
C ARG A 22 25.06 -16.88 16.47
N ALA A 23 24.59 -15.76 15.93
CA ALA A 23 25.25 -15.04 14.84
C ALA A 23 26.68 -14.57 15.21
N LYS A 24 26.88 -14.06 16.42
CA LYS A 24 28.19 -13.60 16.94
C LYS A 24 29.10 -14.78 17.29
N ALA A 25 28.53 -15.87 17.78
CA ALA A 25 29.25 -17.10 18.07
C ALA A 25 29.69 -17.87 16.81
N VAL A 26 28.85 -17.91 15.77
CA VAL A 26 29.19 -18.49 14.45
C VAL A 26 30.33 -17.73 13.78
N ARG A 27 30.44 -16.41 14.01
CA ARG A 27 31.55 -15.57 13.50
C ARG A 27 32.89 -15.83 14.17
N LYS A 28 32.90 -16.06 15.49
CA LYS A 28 34.13 -16.39 16.21
C LYS A 28 34.64 -17.79 15.92
N VAL A 29 33.76 -18.65 15.44
CA VAL A 29 34.09 -20.02 15.05
C VAL A 29 34.59 -19.98 13.61
N ASP A 30 35.72 -19.32 13.42
CA ASP A 30 36.65 -19.77 12.42
C ASP A 30 37.16 -21.14 12.89
N THR A 31 36.94 -22.17 12.08
CA THR A 31 37.32 -23.55 12.41
C THR A 31 38.84 -23.76 12.54
N THR A 32 39.64 -22.71 12.40
CA THR A 32 41.11 -22.72 12.55
C THR A 32 41.61 -22.19 13.90
N GLY A 33 40.79 -21.40 14.64
CA GLY A 33 41.19 -20.81 15.91
C GLY A 33 42.27 -19.73 15.83
N GLN A 34 42.52 -19.14 14.65
CA GLN A 34 43.43 -18.02 14.47
C GLN A 34 42.63 -16.72 14.26
N ASP A 35 43.03 -15.64 14.96
CA ASP A 35 42.53 -14.30 14.66
C ASP A 35 42.97 -13.93 13.23
N SER A 36 42.06 -14.05 12.27
CA SER A 36 42.30 -13.57 10.90
C SER A 36 42.27 -12.04 10.91
N PRO A 37 43.32 -11.35 10.40
CA PRO A 37 43.28 -9.89 10.23
C PRO A 37 42.30 -9.45 9.13
N TYR A 38 41.75 -10.40 8.36
CA TYR A 38 40.86 -10.14 7.23
C TYR A 38 39.39 -10.40 7.58
N PRO A 39 38.44 -9.55 7.13
CA PRO A 39 37.02 -9.70 7.42
C PRO A 39 36.43 -10.99 6.82
N VAL A 40 35.48 -11.63 7.50
CA VAL A 40 34.89 -12.89 7.02
C VAL A 40 34.09 -12.72 5.72
N SER A 41 33.53 -11.53 5.47
CA SER A 41 32.75 -11.24 4.28
C SER A 41 32.88 -9.78 3.88
N LEU A 42 32.89 -9.52 2.58
CA LEU A 42 33.07 -8.21 1.97
C LEU A 42 31.97 -8.00 0.92
N VAL A 43 31.70 -6.75 0.59
CA VAL A 43 30.99 -6.36 -0.62
C VAL A 43 31.88 -5.43 -1.44
N ASP A 44 31.95 -5.64 -2.74
CA ASP A 44 32.71 -4.79 -3.65
C ASP A 44 31.86 -3.64 -4.20
N ASP A 45 32.43 -2.81 -5.08
CA ASP A 45 31.77 -1.64 -5.67
C ASP A 45 30.57 -2.02 -6.56
N ASN A 46 30.55 -3.26 -7.07
CA ASN A 46 29.46 -3.80 -7.86
C ASN A 46 28.39 -4.51 -7.00
N GLY A 47 28.54 -4.52 -5.67
CA GLY A 47 27.58 -5.13 -4.74
C GLY A 47 27.75 -6.65 -4.64
N GLU A 48 28.79 -7.21 -5.25
CA GLU A 48 29.06 -8.64 -5.24
C GLU A 48 29.60 -9.05 -3.87
N ARG A 49 29.08 -10.16 -3.34
CA ARG A 49 29.48 -10.67 -2.03
C ARG A 49 30.69 -11.58 -2.12
N TRP A 50 31.76 -11.16 -1.47
CA TRP A 50 32.95 -11.97 -1.25
C TRP A 50 32.91 -12.63 0.14
N TYR A 51 33.29 -13.90 0.24
CA TYR A 51 33.37 -14.64 1.50
C TYR A 51 34.71 -15.34 1.66
N LEU A 52 35.28 -15.24 2.86
CA LEU A 52 36.55 -15.88 3.19
C LEU A 52 36.41 -17.41 3.15
N GLN A 53 37.26 -18.07 2.38
CA GLN A 53 37.25 -19.52 2.23
C GLN A 53 37.81 -20.20 3.49
N SER A 54 37.06 -21.16 4.03
CA SER A 54 37.41 -21.85 5.27
C SER A 54 38.77 -22.55 5.18
N GLY A 55 39.65 -22.26 6.13
CA GLY A 55 40.97 -22.89 6.24
C GLY A 55 42.08 -22.22 5.41
N GLN A 56 41.79 -21.08 4.76
CA GLN A 56 42.78 -20.30 4.03
C GLN A 56 42.81 -18.86 4.56
N ALA A 57 44.02 -18.35 4.79
CA ALA A 57 44.21 -16.94 5.14
C ALA A 57 44.12 -16.09 3.86
N ASN A 58 43.31 -15.03 3.87
CA ASN A 58 43.18 -14.05 2.79
C ASN A 58 42.80 -14.65 1.41
N ALA A 59 41.92 -15.65 1.38
CA ALA A 59 41.39 -16.20 0.13
C ALA A 59 39.88 -16.09 0.11
N TYR A 60 39.33 -15.29 -0.79
CA TYR A 60 37.91 -15.02 -0.93
C TYR A 60 37.35 -15.69 -2.17
N GLY A 61 36.16 -16.28 -2.02
CA GLY A 61 35.34 -16.71 -3.14
C GLY A 61 34.13 -15.79 -3.32
N THR A 62 33.52 -15.85 -4.50
CA THR A 62 32.19 -15.31 -4.76
C THR A 62 31.41 -16.29 -5.63
N ARG A 63 30.08 -16.12 -5.75
CA ARG A 63 29.23 -16.97 -6.59
C ARG A 63 29.54 -16.85 -8.08
N SER A 64 30.06 -15.71 -8.51
CA SER A 64 30.43 -15.47 -9.90
C SER A 64 31.74 -16.13 -10.33
N LEU A 65 32.51 -16.68 -9.38
CA LEU A 65 33.74 -17.42 -9.65
C LEU A 65 33.49 -18.93 -9.65
N ASP A 66 34.33 -19.67 -10.39
CA ASP A 66 34.41 -21.12 -10.22
C ASP A 66 34.82 -21.45 -8.77
N TRP A 67 34.29 -22.54 -8.23
CA TRP A 67 34.54 -22.97 -6.83
C TRP A 67 36.02 -23.26 -6.52
N SER A 68 36.84 -23.45 -7.55
CA SER A 68 38.29 -23.62 -7.44
C SER A 68 39.07 -22.30 -7.49
N GLU A 69 38.43 -21.19 -7.85
CA GLU A 69 39.03 -19.87 -7.91
C GLU A 69 38.86 -19.11 -6.59
N SER A 70 39.89 -18.32 -6.26
CA SER A 70 39.86 -17.36 -5.16
C SER A 70 40.57 -16.08 -5.56
N ARG A 71 40.28 -15.00 -4.84
CA ARG A 71 41.02 -13.74 -4.91
C ARG A 71 41.45 -13.32 -3.51
N THR A 72 42.56 -12.61 -3.39
CA THR A 72 42.95 -11.98 -2.12
C THR A 72 42.19 -10.69 -1.88
N TYR A 73 42.17 -10.19 -0.64
CA TYR A 73 41.58 -8.89 -0.32
C TYR A 73 42.15 -7.75 -1.17
N GLU A 74 43.46 -7.76 -1.39
CA GLU A 74 44.17 -6.76 -2.20
C GLU A 74 43.76 -6.85 -3.66
N GLU A 75 43.67 -8.07 -4.22
CA GLU A 75 43.22 -8.28 -5.61
C GLU A 75 41.78 -7.79 -5.80
N ILE A 76 40.89 -8.05 -4.85
CA ILE A 76 39.50 -7.55 -4.91
C ILE A 76 39.47 -6.03 -4.83
N THR A 77 40.27 -5.44 -3.93
CA THR A 77 40.32 -3.99 -3.76
C THR A 77 40.86 -3.30 -5.01
N GLU A 78 41.85 -3.91 -5.68
CA GLU A 78 42.42 -3.38 -6.93
C GLU A 78 41.45 -3.51 -8.11
N GLN A 79 40.74 -4.64 -8.22
CA GLN A 79 39.91 -4.96 -9.40
C GLN A 79 38.46 -4.49 -9.29
N ALA A 80 37.92 -4.42 -8.06
CA ALA A 80 36.51 -4.20 -7.79
C ALA A 80 36.28 -3.24 -6.60
N GLY A 81 37.30 -2.52 -6.14
CA GLY A 81 37.16 -1.55 -5.06
C GLY A 81 36.37 -0.30 -5.45
N PRO A 82 35.84 0.46 -4.47
CA PRO A 82 36.01 0.29 -3.02
C PRO A 82 35.31 -0.95 -2.44
N VAL A 83 35.98 -1.60 -1.49
CA VAL A 83 35.45 -2.78 -0.78
C VAL A 83 34.97 -2.34 0.61
N ARG A 84 33.74 -2.72 0.96
CA ARG A 84 33.15 -2.50 2.28
C ARG A 84 33.01 -3.81 3.04
N HIS A 85 33.20 -3.77 4.34
CA HIS A 85 33.08 -4.96 5.17
C HIS A 85 31.61 -5.23 5.47
N ILE A 86 31.19 -6.49 5.37
CA ILE A 86 29.85 -6.87 5.81
C ILE A 86 29.91 -7.14 7.31
N ASP A 87 29.27 -6.30 8.13
CA ASP A 87 29.29 -6.36 9.59
C ASP A 87 27.92 -6.74 10.19
N VAL A 88 27.89 -6.99 11.50
CA VAL A 88 26.65 -7.11 12.26
C VAL A 88 26.13 -5.72 12.63
N PRO A 89 24.80 -5.56 12.79
CA PRO A 89 24.22 -4.36 13.35
C PRO A 89 24.86 -3.97 14.69
N ALA A 90 24.83 -2.67 15.01
CA ALA A 90 25.21 -2.22 16.34
C ALA A 90 24.27 -2.83 17.40
N ASP A 91 24.78 -3.05 18.62
CA ASP A 91 24.08 -3.82 19.66
C ASP A 91 22.67 -3.24 19.99
N ASP A 92 22.50 -1.92 19.87
CA ASP A 92 21.25 -1.21 20.16
C ASP A 92 20.30 -1.06 18.96
N ASP A 93 20.75 -1.36 17.73
CA ASP A 93 19.92 -1.14 16.53
C ASP A 93 18.68 -2.02 16.54
N PHE A 94 18.84 -3.31 16.84
CA PHE A 94 17.72 -4.24 16.86
C PHE A 94 16.68 -3.93 17.94
N PRO A 95 17.05 -3.69 19.21
CA PRO A 95 16.09 -3.23 20.21
C PRO A 95 15.32 -1.98 19.78
N ARG A 96 16.01 -0.99 19.20
CA ARG A 96 15.39 0.26 18.76
C ARG A 96 14.42 0.08 17.61
N ILE A 97 14.81 -0.65 16.56
CA ILE A 97 13.92 -0.95 15.43
C ILE A 97 12.71 -1.73 15.92
N ARG A 98 12.92 -2.77 16.73
CA ARG A 98 11.81 -3.58 17.26
C ARG A 98 10.84 -2.75 18.09
N GLN A 99 11.35 -1.88 18.97
CA GLN A 99 10.51 -1.04 19.82
C GLN A 99 9.71 -0.06 18.96
N ALA A 100 10.36 0.65 18.04
CA ALA A 100 9.68 1.57 17.12
C ALA A 100 8.57 0.86 16.32
N LEU A 101 8.86 -0.30 15.74
CA LEU A 101 7.83 -1.09 15.03
C LEU A 101 6.73 -1.63 15.95
N THR A 102 7.01 -1.86 17.24
CA THR A 102 5.98 -2.23 18.21
C THR A 102 5.06 -1.03 18.49
N ASP A 103 5.64 0.16 18.63
CA ASP A 103 4.92 1.40 18.93
C ASP A 103 4.05 1.84 17.72
N ALA A 104 4.53 1.61 16.49
CA ALA A 104 3.77 1.86 15.26
C ALA A 104 2.52 0.98 15.10
N GLY A 105 2.46 -0.16 15.81
CA GLY A 105 1.32 -1.09 15.78
C GLY A 105 0.91 -1.48 14.35
N PRO A 106 -0.36 -1.34 13.95
CA PRO A 106 -0.81 -1.71 12.61
C PRO A 106 -0.04 -1.03 11.47
N THR A 107 0.56 0.13 11.67
CA THR A 107 1.33 0.82 10.61
C THR A 107 2.79 0.35 10.49
N ALA A 108 3.22 -0.61 11.32
CA ALA A 108 4.63 -1.00 11.44
C ALA A 108 5.27 -1.43 10.12
N LEU A 109 4.61 -2.32 9.36
CA LEU A 109 5.20 -2.82 8.11
C LEU A 109 5.27 -1.72 7.03
N SER A 110 4.24 -0.88 6.88
CA SER A 110 4.30 0.28 5.97
C SER A 110 5.35 1.30 6.38
N THR A 111 5.50 1.55 7.69
CA THR A 111 6.56 2.42 8.24
C THR A 111 7.95 1.85 7.93
N LEU A 112 8.13 0.53 8.05
CA LEU A 112 9.38 -0.13 7.67
C LEU A 112 9.67 0.01 6.17
N ILE A 113 8.66 -0.17 5.32
CA ILE A 113 8.80 -0.03 3.86
C ILE A 113 9.19 1.39 3.49
N ALA A 114 8.57 2.40 4.10
CA ALA A 114 8.95 3.80 3.91
C ALA A 114 10.40 4.07 4.37
N ALA A 115 10.82 3.49 5.51
CA ALA A 115 12.19 3.60 6.00
C ALA A 115 13.21 2.92 5.08
N LEU A 116 12.87 1.76 4.52
CA LEU A 116 13.68 1.08 3.50
C LEU A 116 13.80 1.91 2.23
N HIS A 117 12.72 2.54 1.78
CA HIS A 117 12.72 3.41 0.60
C HIS A 117 13.61 4.64 0.79
N ALA A 118 13.56 5.25 1.98
CA ALA A 118 14.47 6.34 2.34
C ALA A 118 15.94 5.87 2.35
N ALA A 119 16.22 4.67 2.86
CA ALA A 119 17.56 4.09 2.85
C ALA A 119 18.05 3.76 1.43
N ALA A 120 17.18 3.24 0.56
CA ALA A 120 17.50 2.97 -0.85
C ALA A 120 17.81 4.27 -1.60
N THR A 121 17.01 5.33 -1.39
CA THR A 121 17.25 6.65 -1.98
C THR A 121 18.61 7.21 -1.53
N ALA A 122 18.91 7.13 -0.23
CA ALA A 122 20.20 7.57 0.30
C ALA A 122 21.38 6.74 -0.24
N ALA A 123 21.19 5.44 -0.46
CA ALA A 123 22.19 4.60 -1.10
C ALA A 123 22.41 4.98 -2.58
N GLU A 124 21.34 5.23 -3.32
CA GLU A 124 21.42 5.73 -4.70
C GLU A 124 22.15 7.08 -4.76
N GLU A 125 21.90 8.00 -3.83
CA GLU A 125 22.64 9.26 -3.75
C GLU A 125 24.13 9.07 -3.40
N ALA A 126 24.46 8.10 -2.54
CA ALA A 126 25.82 7.89 -2.05
C ALA A 126 26.70 7.07 -3.01
N THR A 127 26.13 6.04 -3.65
CA THR A 127 26.87 5.06 -4.46
C THR A 127 26.31 4.88 -5.87
N GLY A 128 25.21 5.56 -6.21
CA GLY A 128 24.52 5.40 -7.49
C GLY A 128 23.70 4.11 -7.58
N ARG A 129 23.55 3.38 -6.46
CA ARG A 129 23.02 2.00 -6.46
C ARG A 129 22.04 1.75 -5.32
N PRO A 130 20.72 1.74 -5.57
CA PRO A 130 19.74 1.36 -4.55
C PRO A 130 19.88 -0.12 -4.11
N GLU A 131 20.53 -0.96 -4.92
CA GLU A 131 20.79 -2.38 -4.61
C GLU A 131 21.76 -2.60 -3.45
N ASP A 132 22.42 -1.55 -2.96
CA ASP A 132 23.23 -1.62 -1.75
C ASP A 132 22.39 -2.00 -0.51
N LEU A 133 21.07 -1.85 -0.59
CA LEU A 133 20.14 -2.36 0.41
C LEU A 133 20.15 -3.90 0.54
N VAL A 134 20.57 -4.60 -0.51
CA VAL A 134 20.71 -6.07 -0.55
C VAL A 134 22.15 -6.53 -0.70
N ALA A 135 23.11 -5.60 -0.55
CA ALA A 135 24.52 -5.89 -0.57
C ALA A 135 24.86 -7.02 0.43
N GLY A 136 25.66 -7.96 -0.04
CA GLY A 136 26.05 -9.13 0.73
C GLY A 136 25.20 -10.38 0.49
N ARG A 137 23.99 -10.29 -0.07
CA ARG A 137 23.25 -11.46 -0.61
C ARG A 137 22.43 -11.12 -1.85
N PRO A 138 23.01 -10.48 -2.88
CA PRO A 138 22.29 -10.23 -4.13
C PRO A 138 21.75 -11.56 -4.69
N GLY A 139 20.46 -11.58 -5.03
CA GLY A 139 19.76 -12.75 -5.56
C GLY A 139 19.30 -13.80 -4.54
N SER A 140 19.42 -13.58 -3.22
CA SER A 140 18.62 -14.40 -2.28
C SER A 140 17.14 -14.05 -2.40
N THR A 141 16.24 -15.01 -2.20
CA THR A 141 14.80 -14.78 -2.29
C THR A 141 14.35 -13.64 -1.37
N GLU A 142 14.88 -13.58 -0.14
CA GLU A 142 14.60 -12.51 0.83
C GLU A 142 15.09 -11.16 0.34
N SER A 143 16.27 -11.12 -0.27
CA SER A 143 16.86 -9.89 -0.81
C SER A 143 16.04 -9.36 -1.99
N VAL A 144 15.65 -10.24 -2.92
CA VAL A 144 14.78 -9.88 -4.06
C VAL A 144 13.45 -9.32 -3.55
N ILE A 145 12.83 -10.00 -2.57
CA ILE A 145 11.58 -9.54 -1.95
C ILE A 145 11.75 -8.15 -1.35
N VAL A 146 12.78 -7.94 -0.53
CA VAL A 146 13.00 -6.65 0.14
C VAL A 146 13.25 -5.54 -0.88
N LEU A 147 14.06 -5.79 -1.91
CA LEU A 147 14.34 -4.81 -2.95
C LEU A 147 13.07 -4.44 -3.75
N GLN A 148 12.30 -5.43 -4.21
CA GLN A 148 11.04 -5.20 -4.92
C GLN A 148 10.03 -4.46 -4.04
N MET A 149 9.83 -4.90 -2.81
CA MET A 149 8.94 -4.22 -1.86
C MET A 149 9.39 -2.76 -1.64
N THR A 150 10.69 -2.51 -1.56
CA THR A 150 11.24 -1.17 -1.34
C THR A 150 11.05 -0.25 -2.55
N LEU A 151 11.29 -0.75 -3.77
CA LEU A 151 11.26 0.05 -4.99
C LEU A 151 9.85 0.17 -5.59
N ASP A 152 9.07 -0.91 -5.57
CA ASP A 152 7.75 -0.96 -6.22
C ASP A 152 6.63 -0.47 -5.28
N VAL A 153 6.78 -0.69 -3.97
CA VAL A 153 5.74 -0.34 -2.98
C VAL A 153 6.11 0.90 -2.18
N GLY A 154 7.39 1.09 -1.85
CA GLY A 154 7.91 2.24 -1.09
C GLY A 154 7.35 3.60 -1.51
N PRO A 155 7.44 3.99 -2.79
CA PRO A 155 6.93 5.27 -3.28
C PRO A 155 5.41 5.46 -3.14
N ARG A 156 4.65 4.36 -2.98
CA ARG A 156 3.18 4.36 -2.96
C ARG A 156 2.59 4.30 -1.56
N VAL A 157 3.41 4.16 -0.51
CA VAL A 157 2.93 4.10 0.87
C VAL A 157 2.27 5.44 1.23
N PRO A 158 0.97 5.48 1.57
CA PRO A 158 0.31 6.72 1.91
C PRO A 158 0.79 7.22 3.26
N ALA A 159 0.90 8.54 3.42
CA ALA A 159 1.35 9.16 4.67
C ALA A 159 0.49 8.77 5.88
N THR A 160 -0.77 8.40 5.68
CA THR A 160 -1.68 7.91 6.73
C THR A 160 -1.33 6.52 7.25
N SER A 161 -0.52 5.75 6.52
CA SER A 161 -0.06 4.40 6.87
C SER A 161 1.36 4.38 7.44
N ILE A 162 1.92 5.56 7.74
CA ILE A 162 3.27 5.72 8.26
C ILE A 162 3.17 6.32 9.66
N ASP A 163 3.81 5.69 10.64
CA ASP A 163 4.04 6.30 11.95
C ASP A 163 5.30 7.20 11.88
N PRO A 164 5.17 8.54 11.98
CA PRO A 164 6.30 9.44 11.76
C PRO A 164 7.40 9.27 12.82
N ALA A 165 7.03 9.04 14.08
CA ALA A 165 8.00 8.90 15.17
C ALA A 165 8.86 7.64 15.00
N SER A 166 8.26 6.53 14.57
CA SER A 166 8.96 5.30 14.28
C SER A 166 9.81 5.41 13.02
N LEU A 167 9.33 6.11 11.99
CA LEU A 167 10.11 6.40 10.79
C LEU A 167 11.39 7.18 11.12
N GLU A 168 11.30 8.22 11.96
CA GLU A 168 12.45 9.02 12.42
C GLU A 168 13.49 8.19 13.18
N VAL A 169 13.09 7.07 13.80
CA VAL A 169 14.01 6.15 14.48
C VAL A 169 14.64 5.16 13.49
N ILE A 170 13.82 4.58 12.61
CA ILE A 170 14.23 3.43 11.78
C ILE A 170 15.05 3.89 10.57
N ALA A 171 14.60 4.93 9.86
CA ALA A 171 15.25 5.35 8.62
C ALA A 171 16.74 5.69 8.80
N PRO A 172 17.18 6.45 9.81
CA PRO A 172 18.60 6.73 10.00
C PRO A 172 19.45 5.49 10.31
N ILE A 173 18.87 4.49 10.98
CA ILE A 173 19.56 3.21 11.26
C ILE A 173 19.78 2.45 9.94
N LEU A 174 18.73 2.33 9.12
CA LEU A 174 18.79 1.63 7.84
C LEU A 174 19.69 2.35 6.83
N THR A 175 19.63 3.68 6.76
CA THR A 175 20.55 4.48 5.94
C THR A 175 22.00 4.22 6.34
N ARG A 176 22.32 4.24 7.64
CA ARG A 176 23.68 3.93 8.12
C ARG A 176 24.11 2.51 7.76
N TRP A 177 23.20 1.53 7.81
CA TRP A 177 23.48 0.13 7.44
C TRP A 177 23.89 -0.05 5.98
N VAL A 178 23.47 0.85 5.08
CA VAL A 178 23.72 0.73 3.63
C VAL A 178 24.77 1.72 3.11
N THR A 179 24.87 2.92 3.70
CA THR A 179 25.80 3.97 3.26
C THR A 179 27.08 4.06 4.10
N GLY A 180 27.20 3.26 5.16
CA GLY A 180 28.35 3.30 6.07
C GLY A 180 29.64 2.71 5.47
N GLU A 181 30.75 2.87 6.20
CA GLU A 181 32.02 2.20 5.91
C GLU A 181 31.88 0.66 5.95
N THR A 182 30.94 0.17 6.76
CA THR A 182 30.50 -1.22 6.79
C THR A 182 29.06 -1.32 6.29
N VAL A 183 28.74 -2.48 5.71
CA VAL A 183 27.42 -2.81 5.20
C VAL A 183 26.80 -3.90 6.07
N VAL A 184 25.49 -3.81 6.31
CA VAL A 184 24.73 -4.82 7.06
C VAL A 184 23.80 -5.56 6.11
N GLU A 185 23.70 -6.89 6.23
CA GLU A 185 22.71 -7.67 5.47
C GLU A 185 21.28 -7.33 5.93
N VAL A 186 20.60 -6.40 5.24
CA VAL A 186 19.32 -5.85 5.69
C VAL A 186 18.20 -6.91 5.73
N ALA A 187 18.03 -7.68 4.64
CA ALA A 187 16.87 -8.54 4.45
C ALA A 187 16.73 -9.66 5.51
N GLU A 188 17.82 -10.36 5.84
CA GLU A 188 17.81 -11.45 6.83
C GLU A 188 17.65 -10.90 8.26
N ASN A 189 18.30 -9.78 8.56
CA ASN A 189 18.24 -9.14 9.86
C ASN A 189 16.83 -8.58 10.16
N LEU A 190 16.19 -7.94 9.19
CA LEU A 190 14.82 -7.45 9.33
C LEU A 190 13.78 -8.57 9.36
N ALA A 191 13.97 -9.66 8.60
CA ALA A 191 13.09 -10.83 8.68
C ALA A 191 13.00 -11.40 10.11
N HIS A 192 14.13 -11.43 10.84
CA HIS A 192 14.14 -11.84 12.26
C HIS A 192 13.40 -10.85 13.17
N VAL A 193 13.49 -9.54 12.89
CA VAL A 193 12.74 -8.52 13.65
C VAL A 193 11.24 -8.69 13.43
N LEU A 194 10.82 -8.78 12.17
CA LEU A 194 9.42 -8.96 11.79
C LEU A 194 8.84 -10.28 12.29
N GLY A 195 9.57 -11.39 12.19
CA GLY A 195 9.14 -12.69 12.71
C GLY A 195 8.80 -12.64 14.20
N GLY A 196 9.64 -11.96 15.00
CA GLY A 196 9.37 -11.74 16.42
C GLY A 196 8.19 -10.82 16.71
N LEU A 197 7.95 -9.80 15.86
CA LEU A 197 6.78 -8.94 15.97
C LEU A 197 5.50 -9.69 15.62
N VAL A 198 5.50 -10.48 14.55
CA VAL A 198 4.37 -11.34 14.16
C VAL A 198 4.04 -12.34 15.27
N ASP A 199 5.05 -12.90 15.94
CA ASP A 199 4.82 -13.80 17.08
C ASP A 199 4.11 -13.09 18.26
N GLY A 200 4.44 -11.82 18.52
CA GLY A 200 3.87 -11.05 19.63
C GLY A 200 2.54 -10.36 19.33
N LEU A 201 2.40 -9.79 18.13
CA LEU A 201 1.29 -8.91 17.74
C LEU A 201 0.37 -9.55 16.68
N GLY A 202 0.84 -10.59 16.00
CA GLY A 202 0.15 -11.17 14.85
C GLY A 202 0.27 -10.32 13.59
N TRP A 203 -0.14 -10.90 12.45
CA TRP A 203 -0.08 -10.22 11.14
C TRP A 203 -0.89 -8.92 11.11
N HIS A 204 -2.10 -8.94 11.65
CA HIS A 204 -2.98 -7.76 11.73
C HIS A 204 -2.47 -6.70 12.72
N GLY A 205 -1.63 -7.11 13.69
CA GLY A 205 -1.03 -6.18 14.65
C GLY A 205 0.12 -5.36 14.07
N ILE A 206 0.66 -5.74 12.90
CA ILE A 206 1.75 -5.04 12.22
C ILE A 206 1.39 -4.53 10.82
N THR A 207 0.14 -4.74 10.40
CA THR A 207 -0.37 -4.30 9.09
C THR A 207 -1.69 -3.56 9.26
N ASP A 208 -1.85 -2.48 8.51
CA ASP A 208 -3.09 -1.73 8.38
C ASP A 208 -3.83 -2.18 7.10
N PRO A 209 -5.03 -1.64 6.80
CA PRO A 209 -5.77 -2.05 5.61
C PRO A 209 -4.98 -1.86 4.31
N TRP A 210 -4.31 -0.72 4.14
CA TRP A 210 -3.53 -0.44 2.94
C TRP A 210 -2.37 -1.41 2.78
N THR A 211 -1.63 -1.68 3.87
CA THR A 211 -0.50 -2.61 3.91
C THR A 211 -0.95 -4.01 3.55
N ARG A 212 -2.07 -4.49 4.13
CA ARG A 212 -2.57 -5.84 3.81
C ARG A 212 -2.89 -5.99 2.33
N ARG A 213 -3.51 -4.97 1.72
CA ARG A 213 -3.86 -4.95 0.30
C ARG A 213 -2.60 -4.93 -0.59
N ASN A 214 -1.64 -4.07 -0.30
CA ASN A 214 -0.53 -3.80 -1.22
C ASN A 214 0.75 -4.61 -0.94
N VAL A 215 0.85 -5.24 0.23
CA VAL A 215 2.09 -5.90 0.71
C VAL A 215 1.85 -7.39 0.99
N ALA A 216 0.65 -7.90 0.76
CA ALA A 216 0.30 -9.32 0.88
C ALA A 216 1.32 -10.28 0.23
N PRO A 217 1.82 -10.04 -1.00
CA PRO A 217 2.82 -10.92 -1.64
C PRO A 217 4.11 -11.10 -0.81
N TYR A 218 4.45 -10.14 0.05
CA TYR A 218 5.66 -10.15 0.87
C TYR A 218 5.43 -10.71 2.28
N ALA A 219 4.21 -11.15 2.61
CA ALA A 219 3.89 -11.78 3.89
C ALA A 219 4.78 -13.01 4.18
N SER A 220 5.18 -13.74 3.14
CA SER A 220 6.07 -14.90 3.25
C SER A 220 7.44 -14.54 3.87
N TRP A 221 8.00 -13.37 3.51
CA TRP A 221 9.24 -12.84 4.05
C TRP A 221 9.06 -12.35 5.49
N ALA A 222 8.05 -11.52 5.76
CA ALA A 222 7.78 -10.99 7.10
C ALA A 222 7.49 -12.09 8.13
N THR A 223 6.95 -13.22 7.69
CA THR A 223 6.64 -14.37 8.56
C THR A 223 7.69 -15.48 8.53
N SER A 224 8.74 -15.36 7.72
CA SER A 224 9.74 -16.42 7.50
C SER A 224 10.46 -16.89 8.77
N HIS A 225 10.60 -16.00 9.76
CA HIS A 225 11.28 -16.26 11.03
C HIS A 225 10.33 -16.26 12.23
N SER A 226 9.02 -16.36 12.00
CA SER A 226 8.03 -16.54 13.07
C SER A 226 8.17 -17.91 13.71
N SER A 227 8.16 -17.96 15.05
CA SER A 227 8.11 -19.21 15.83
C SER A 227 6.69 -19.80 15.91
N ASN A 228 5.68 -19.06 15.45
CA ASN A 228 4.29 -19.49 15.34
C ASN A 228 3.93 -19.91 13.89
N PRO A 229 4.10 -21.20 13.51
CA PRO A 229 3.84 -21.65 12.15
C PRO A 229 2.36 -21.48 11.75
N VAL A 230 1.42 -21.59 12.68
CA VAL A 230 -0.01 -21.40 12.40
C VAL A 230 -0.31 -19.94 12.08
N GLY A 231 0.28 -19.00 12.83
CA GLY A 231 0.18 -17.57 12.55
C GLY A 231 0.78 -17.20 11.19
N ALA A 232 1.95 -17.76 10.88
CA ALA A 232 2.61 -17.59 9.58
C ALA A 232 1.77 -18.14 8.42
N HIS A 233 1.19 -19.34 8.56
CA HIS A 233 0.31 -19.90 7.54
C HIS A 233 -0.97 -19.09 7.35
N ARG A 234 -1.57 -18.56 8.43
CA ARG A 234 -2.74 -17.67 8.32
C ARG A 234 -2.42 -16.37 7.61
N ALA A 235 -1.24 -15.78 7.86
CA ALA A 235 -0.81 -14.57 7.16
C ALA A 235 -0.63 -14.81 5.66
N ARG A 236 -0.04 -15.96 5.28
CA ARG A 236 0.12 -16.36 3.87
C ARG A 236 -1.21 -16.68 3.22
N ALA A 237 -2.09 -17.41 3.89
CA ALA A 237 -3.43 -17.69 3.38
C ALA A 237 -4.24 -16.40 3.20
N ALA A 238 -4.11 -15.42 4.10
CA ALA A 238 -4.74 -14.12 3.93
C ALA A 238 -4.20 -13.35 2.71
N ALA A 239 -2.92 -13.53 2.36
CA ALA A 239 -2.34 -12.97 1.14
C ALA A 239 -2.81 -13.69 -0.13
N GLU A 240 -2.91 -15.03 -0.10
CA GLU A 240 -3.38 -15.85 -1.23
C GLU A 240 -4.90 -15.72 -1.47
N LEU A 241 -5.68 -15.40 -0.43
CA LEU A 241 -7.12 -15.12 -0.54
C LEU A 241 -7.43 -13.73 -1.11
N LEU A 242 -6.42 -12.83 -1.19
CA LEU A 242 -6.53 -11.52 -1.84
C LEU A 242 -6.18 -11.57 -3.35
N ASP A 243 -5.96 -12.76 -3.91
CA ASP A 243 -5.63 -13.01 -5.33
C ASP A 243 -6.89 -13.23 -6.21
N GLU A 244 -8.10 -13.07 -5.65
CA GLU A 244 -9.28 -12.81 -6.50
C GLU A 244 -9.10 -11.44 -7.15
N ALA A 245 -9.31 -11.33 -8.47
CA ALA A 245 -9.13 -10.08 -9.22
C ALA A 245 -9.75 -8.90 -8.45
N GLU A 246 -8.91 -8.07 -7.83
CA GLU A 246 -9.37 -7.17 -6.78
C GLU A 246 -10.37 -6.16 -7.34
N GLU A 247 -11.57 -6.17 -6.75
CA GLU A 247 -12.56 -5.16 -7.05
C GLU A 247 -12.10 -3.81 -6.45
N THR A 248 -11.72 -2.85 -7.29
CA THR A 248 -11.17 -1.55 -6.85
C THR A 248 -12.29 -0.65 -6.33
N VAL A 249 -12.16 -0.13 -5.11
CA VAL A 249 -13.09 0.88 -4.56
C VAL A 249 -12.60 2.27 -4.95
N ALA A 250 -13.36 2.98 -5.79
CA ALA A 250 -13.03 4.33 -6.23
C ALA A 250 -14.26 5.24 -6.27
N SER A 251 -14.06 6.53 -5.98
CA SER A 251 -15.11 7.55 -5.97
C SER A 251 -14.99 8.46 -7.19
N THR A 252 -16.11 8.73 -7.85
CA THR A 252 -16.22 9.72 -8.92
C THR A 252 -17.41 10.64 -8.66
N ALA A 253 -17.40 11.86 -9.21
CA ALA A 253 -18.44 12.85 -8.97
C ALA A 253 -18.91 13.50 -10.28
N PHE A 254 -20.22 13.74 -10.39
CA PHE A 254 -20.84 14.39 -11.53
C PHE A 254 -22.03 15.26 -11.12
N LEU A 255 -22.40 16.22 -11.98
CA LEU A 255 -23.64 16.97 -11.85
C LEU A 255 -24.76 16.28 -12.63
N LEU A 256 -25.88 16.06 -11.95
CA LEU A 256 -27.11 15.50 -12.49
C LEU A 256 -28.15 16.62 -12.62
N ASP A 257 -28.50 16.97 -13.85
CA ASP A 257 -29.65 17.83 -14.15
C ASP A 257 -30.84 16.95 -14.56
N ALA A 258 -32.00 17.15 -13.92
CA ALA A 258 -33.22 16.41 -14.20
C ALA A 258 -34.45 17.32 -14.17
N SER A 259 -35.57 16.85 -14.73
CA SER A 259 -36.89 17.44 -14.54
C SER A 259 -37.65 16.67 -13.47
N MET A 260 -38.34 17.37 -12.57
CA MET A 260 -39.25 16.76 -11.61
C MET A 260 -40.63 17.43 -11.69
N PRO A 261 -41.73 16.74 -11.33
CA PRO A 261 -43.03 17.36 -11.26
C PRO A 261 -43.03 18.60 -10.35
N SER A 262 -43.73 19.65 -10.78
CA SER A 262 -43.88 20.88 -10.00
C SER A 262 -44.83 20.70 -8.82
N GLU A 263 -45.84 19.85 -8.99
CA GLU A 263 -46.76 19.48 -7.91
C GLU A 263 -46.15 18.36 -7.06
N PRO A 264 -46.30 18.41 -5.74
CA PRO A 264 -45.79 17.37 -4.86
C PRO A 264 -46.49 16.03 -5.11
N ASP A 265 -45.73 14.94 -5.03
CA ASP A 265 -46.26 13.60 -5.19
C ASP A 265 -47.29 13.32 -4.06
N PRO A 266 -48.53 12.92 -4.40
CA PRO A 266 -49.59 12.71 -3.42
C PRO A 266 -49.28 11.58 -2.41
N GLY A 267 -48.28 10.74 -2.68
CA GLY A 267 -47.80 9.68 -1.81
C GLY A 267 -46.72 10.12 -0.80
N LEU A 268 -46.31 11.39 -0.79
CA LEU A 268 -45.35 11.89 0.20
C LEU A 268 -45.96 11.86 1.61
N VAL A 269 -45.19 11.33 2.57
CA VAL A 269 -45.61 11.20 3.97
C VAL A 269 -44.98 12.31 4.81
N GLY A 270 -45.78 12.94 5.67
CA GLY A 270 -45.31 13.97 6.61
C GLY A 270 -44.84 15.23 5.91
N ASP A 271 -43.70 15.77 6.36
CA ASP A 271 -43.08 17.00 5.84
C ASP A 271 -42.07 16.74 4.70
N SER A 272 -42.18 15.60 4.02
CA SER A 272 -41.23 15.21 2.96
C SER A 272 -41.39 16.09 1.72
N THR A 273 -40.29 16.54 1.11
CA THR A 273 -40.32 17.35 -0.13
C THR A 273 -40.01 16.52 -1.38
N MET A 274 -40.32 17.08 -2.55
CA MET A 274 -40.00 16.45 -3.84
C MET A 274 -38.49 16.30 -4.07
N GLU A 275 -37.68 17.23 -3.57
CA GLU A 275 -36.21 17.18 -3.62
C GLU A 275 -35.68 16.02 -2.77
N GLN A 276 -36.31 15.76 -1.62
CA GLN A 276 -35.94 14.63 -0.77
C GLN A 276 -36.28 13.30 -1.42
N LEU A 277 -37.46 13.22 -2.04
CA LEU A 277 -37.86 12.06 -2.84
C LEU A 277 -36.92 11.85 -4.03
N PHE A 278 -36.59 12.92 -4.77
CA PHE A 278 -35.63 12.87 -5.88
C PHE A 278 -34.29 12.30 -5.43
N ALA A 279 -33.68 12.86 -4.38
CA ALA A 279 -32.38 12.42 -3.91
C ALA A 279 -32.41 10.97 -3.39
N ALA A 280 -33.48 10.56 -2.71
CA ALA A 280 -33.67 9.18 -2.27
C ALA A 280 -33.81 8.21 -3.46
N LEU A 281 -34.54 8.59 -4.51
CA LEU A 281 -34.68 7.78 -5.73
C LEU A 281 -33.35 7.63 -6.46
N VAL A 282 -32.59 8.73 -6.61
CA VAL A 282 -31.26 8.73 -7.23
C VAL A 282 -30.31 7.84 -6.43
N ALA A 283 -30.20 8.06 -5.12
CA ALA A 283 -29.27 7.31 -4.28
C ALA A 283 -29.60 5.80 -4.25
N ARG A 284 -30.90 5.45 -4.23
CA ARG A 284 -31.36 4.06 -4.32
C ARG A 284 -31.09 3.43 -5.68
N ALA A 285 -31.26 4.17 -6.77
CA ALA A 285 -31.00 3.67 -8.11
C ALA A 285 -29.52 3.31 -8.33
N LEU A 286 -28.62 4.01 -7.63
CA LEU A 286 -27.18 3.86 -7.74
C LEU A 286 -26.60 2.82 -6.77
N HIS A 287 -27.42 2.08 -6.03
CA HIS A 287 -26.93 1.08 -5.08
C HIS A 287 -26.28 -0.12 -5.77
N THR A 288 -26.73 -0.45 -6.97
CA THR A 288 -26.18 -1.50 -7.81
C THR A 288 -26.18 -0.98 -9.24
N LEU A 289 -25.02 -0.96 -9.87
CA LEU A 289 -24.84 -0.53 -11.24
C LEU A 289 -24.65 -1.75 -12.13
N ASP A 290 -25.04 -1.65 -13.40
CA ASP A 290 -24.86 -2.70 -14.40
C ASP A 290 -23.93 -2.19 -15.50
N ARG A 291 -22.99 -3.05 -15.90
CA ARG A 291 -22.16 -2.85 -17.08
C ARG A 291 -22.10 -4.13 -17.88
N ASP A 292 -22.56 -4.04 -19.12
CA ASP A 292 -22.53 -5.15 -20.09
C ASP A 292 -23.12 -6.46 -19.51
N GLY A 293 -24.12 -6.35 -18.64
CA GLY A 293 -24.78 -7.48 -17.98
C GLY A 293 -24.08 -7.99 -16.70
N ALA A 294 -23.05 -7.29 -16.21
CA ALA A 294 -22.43 -7.53 -14.92
C ALA A 294 -22.84 -6.44 -13.91
N GLU A 295 -23.47 -6.87 -12.82
CA GLU A 295 -23.83 -5.98 -11.71
C GLU A 295 -22.62 -5.75 -10.78
N TYR A 296 -22.46 -4.53 -10.30
CA TYR A 296 -21.44 -4.16 -9.32
C TYR A 296 -22.00 -3.22 -8.25
N PRO A 297 -21.58 -3.37 -6.98
CA PRO A 297 -22.14 -2.58 -5.88
C PRO A 297 -21.56 -1.16 -5.89
N ALA A 298 -22.44 -0.20 -5.62
CA ALA A 298 -22.09 1.20 -5.53
C ALA A 298 -22.90 1.91 -4.45
N ARG A 299 -22.41 3.08 -4.07
CA ARG A 299 -23.06 4.00 -3.16
C ARG A 299 -23.04 5.38 -3.78
N ALA A 300 -24.13 6.12 -3.61
CA ALA A 300 -24.20 7.51 -4.03
C ALA A 300 -24.57 8.43 -2.88
N ASP A 301 -23.77 9.50 -2.72
CA ASP A 301 -24.14 10.65 -1.91
C ASP A 301 -24.72 11.72 -2.84
N VAL A 302 -25.97 12.13 -2.59
CA VAL A 302 -26.73 13.02 -3.47
C VAL A 302 -27.04 14.32 -2.75
N PHE A 303 -26.59 15.42 -3.34
CA PHE A 303 -26.70 16.78 -2.82
C PHE A 303 -27.57 17.61 -3.76
N VAL A 304 -28.84 17.83 -3.40
CA VAL A 304 -29.74 18.64 -4.23
C VAL A 304 -29.37 20.12 -4.07
N LEU A 305 -29.10 20.76 -5.20
CA LEU A 305 -28.67 22.15 -5.26
C LEU A 305 -29.88 23.11 -5.18
N PRO A 306 -29.73 24.28 -4.54
CA PRO A 306 -30.71 25.35 -4.62
C PRO A 306 -31.05 25.74 -6.06
N PRO A 307 -32.30 26.19 -6.34
CA PRO A 307 -32.66 26.73 -7.64
C PRO A 307 -31.80 27.96 -8.00
N GLY A 308 -31.50 28.15 -9.29
CA GLY A 308 -30.71 29.28 -9.78
C GLY A 308 -29.20 29.06 -9.89
N ILE A 309 -28.66 27.93 -9.45
CA ILE A 309 -27.21 27.65 -9.50
C ILE A 309 -26.75 27.20 -10.91
N THR A 310 -27.57 26.41 -11.61
CA THR A 310 -27.24 25.82 -12.92
C THR A 310 -28.27 26.12 -14.02
N ASP A 311 -29.20 27.06 -13.78
CA ASP A 311 -30.34 27.31 -14.67
C ASP A 311 -29.91 27.56 -16.13
N ARG A 312 -30.37 26.67 -17.02
CA ARG A 312 -30.34 26.91 -18.48
C ARG A 312 -31.55 27.76 -18.88
N PRO A 313 -31.47 28.52 -19.99
CA PRO A 313 -32.51 29.49 -20.39
C PRO A 313 -33.85 28.89 -20.84
N ASP A 314 -33.91 27.58 -21.10
CA ASP A 314 -35.11 26.93 -21.65
C ASP A 314 -36.01 26.40 -20.52
N ASP A 315 -37.26 26.89 -20.50
CA ASP A 315 -38.29 26.59 -19.52
C ASP A 315 -38.68 25.10 -19.59
N ALA A 316 -38.64 24.41 -18.44
CA ALA A 316 -39.19 23.06 -18.34
C ALA A 316 -40.66 23.04 -18.83
N PRO A 317 -41.14 21.95 -19.45
CA PRO A 317 -42.51 21.87 -19.92
C PRO A 317 -43.53 22.18 -18.80
N PRO A 318 -44.70 22.74 -19.12
CA PRO A 318 -45.72 23.04 -18.11
C PRO A 318 -46.02 21.83 -17.21
N GLY A 319 -45.97 22.03 -15.90
CA GLY A 319 -46.13 20.96 -14.90
C GLY A 319 -44.82 20.35 -14.39
N TRP A 320 -43.68 20.71 -14.99
CA TRP A 320 -42.35 20.25 -14.60
C TRP A 320 -41.46 21.41 -14.16
N ARG A 321 -40.49 21.13 -13.30
CA ARG A 321 -39.44 22.07 -12.89
C ARG A 321 -38.09 21.38 -12.91
N ARG A 322 -37.03 22.15 -13.19
CA ARG A 322 -35.66 21.62 -13.19
C ARG A 322 -35.16 21.42 -11.76
N VAL A 323 -34.35 20.40 -11.58
CA VAL A 323 -33.59 20.12 -10.37
C VAL A 323 -32.18 19.74 -10.76
N ALA A 324 -31.21 20.25 -9.99
CA ALA A 324 -29.81 19.91 -10.15
C ALA A 324 -29.30 19.26 -8.87
N ALA A 325 -28.45 18.25 -9.00
CA ALA A 325 -27.78 17.63 -7.86
C ALA A 325 -26.32 17.33 -8.16
N LEU A 326 -25.46 17.53 -7.16
CA LEU A 326 -24.13 16.92 -7.15
C LEU A 326 -24.29 15.48 -6.68
N VAL A 327 -23.75 14.54 -7.45
CA VAL A 327 -23.80 13.11 -7.16
C VAL A 327 -22.36 12.60 -7.05
N VAL A 328 -22.04 12.02 -5.90
CA VAL A 328 -20.74 11.37 -5.65
C VAL A 328 -20.97 9.88 -5.57
N VAL A 329 -20.42 9.13 -6.51
CA VAL A 329 -20.57 7.67 -6.60
C VAL A 329 -19.28 7.00 -6.17
N THR A 330 -19.35 6.18 -5.13
CA THR A 330 -18.29 5.27 -4.71
C THR A 330 -18.68 3.87 -5.14
N ALA A 331 -17.91 3.26 -6.02
CA ALA A 331 -18.20 1.93 -6.57
C ALA A 331 -17.07 0.96 -6.28
N ARG A 332 -17.42 -0.30 -6.04
CA ARG A 332 -16.49 -1.42 -6.00
C ARG A 332 -16.48 -2.07 -7.38
N ARG A 333 -15.33 -2.00 -8.06
CA ARG A 333 -15.21 -2.23 -9.51
C ARG A 333 -14.38 -3.48 -9.78
N PRO A 334 -14.89 -4.57 -10.37
CA PRO A 334 -14.13 -5.80 -10.63
C PRO A 334 -13.05 -5.68 -11.73
N TRP A 335 -12.60 -4.47 -12.06
CA TRP A 335 -11.66 -4.17 -13.14
C TRP A 335 -10.65 -3.10 -12.72
N GLU A 336 -9.51 -3.04 -13.41
CA GLU A 336 -8.43 -2.07 -13.16
C GLU A 336 -8.86 -0.63 -13.52
N LEU A 337 -8.30 0.35 -12.79
CA LEU A 337 -8.51 1.78 -13.07
C LEU A 337 -7.72 2.18 -14.32
N ASP A 338 -8.40 2.28 -15.47
CA ASP A 338 -7.92 2.99 -16.65
C ASP A 338 -8.36 4.47 -16.63
N GLU A 339 -7.76 5.32 -17.47
CA GLU A 339 -8.04 6.77 -17.52
C GLU A 339 -9.50 7.11 -17.86
N ASP A 340 -10.25 6.19 -18.47
CA ASP A 340 -11.64 6.40 -18.90
C ASP A 340 -12.65 5.83 -17.89
N GLU A 341 -12.18 5.17 -16.84
CA GLU A 341 -13.02 4.29 -16.04
C GLU A 341 -14.06 5.07 -15.21
N ASP A 342 -13.69 6.26 -14.74
CA ASP A 342 -14.63 7.15 -14.06
C ASP A 342 -15.76 7.61 -14.99
N GLN A 343 -15.47 7.83 -16.27
CA GLN A 343 -16.49 8.20 -17.25
C GLN A 343 -17.48 7.06 -17.50
N ARG A 344 -17.01 5.81 -17.44
CA ARG A 344 -17.87 4.63 -17.57
C ARG A 344 -18.78 4.48 -16.35
N VAL A 345 -18.26 4.64 -15.13
CA VAL A 345 -19.10 4.63 -13.91
C VAL A 345 -20.15 5.72 -13.93
N ILE A 346 -19.80 6.93 -14.37
CA ILE A 346 -20.76 8.03 -14.56
C ILE A 346 -21.85 7.63 -15.57
N THR A 347 -21.48 6.95 -16.66
CA THR A 347 -22.43 6.50 -17.69
C THR A 347 -23.39 5.45 -17.15
N ASP A 348 -22.90 4.47 -16.40
CA ASP A 348 -23.72 3.41 -15.80
C ASP A 348 -24.66 3.99 -14.74
N ALA A 349 -24.13 4.88 -13.88
CA ALA A 349 -24.90 5.64 -12.90
C ALA A 349 -26.03 6.43 -13.57
N PHE A 350 -25.73 7.11 -14.67
CA PHE A 350 -26.72 7.87 -15.41
C PHE A 350 -27.86 6.99 -15.93
N ARG A 351 -27.54 5.85 -16.55
CA ARG A 351 -28.54 4.89 -17.06
C ARG A 351 -29.44 4.38 -15.93
N ALA A 352 -28.85 3.98 -14.80
CA ALA A 352 -29.59 3.47 -13.65
C ALA A 352 -30.56 4.51 -13.07
N VAL A 353 -30.10 5.77 -12.92
CA VAL A 353 -30.93 6.88 -12.43
C VAL A 353 -32.05 7.19 -13.40
N ARG A 354 -31.76 7.34 -14.69
CA ARG A 354 -32.77 7.58 -15.73
C ARG A 354 -33.86 6.51 -15.69
N ASP A 355 -33.47 5.24 -15.68
CA ASP A 355 -34.42 4.14 -15.71
C ASP A 355 -35.26 4.06 -14.41
N ALA A 356 -34.70 4.49 -13.27
CA ALA A 356 -35.45 4.62 -12.02
C ALA A 356 -36.43 5.80 -12.04
N LEU A 357 -35.99 6.99 -12.48
CA LEU A 357 -36.82 8.18 -12.56
C LEU A 357 -37.94 8.01 -13.58
N ASN A 358 -37.68 7.44 -14.76
CA ASN A 358 -38.72 7.16 -15.77
C ASN A 358 -39.78 6.15 -15.30
N ARG A 359 -39.40 5.18 -14.45
CA ARG A 359 -40.37 4.27 -13.84
C ARG A 359 -41.27 4.99 -12.82
N TYR A 360 -40.72 5.96 -12.10
CA TYR A 360 -41.45 6.68 -11.05
C TYR A 360 -42.27 7.85 -11.60
N TRP A 361 -41.74 8.57 -12.60
CA TRP A 361 -42.39 9.67 -13.31
C TRP A 361 -42.40 9.41 -14.83
N PRO A 362 -43.34 8.57 -15.33
CA PRO A 362 -43.46 8.30 -16.76
C PRO A 362 -43.72 9.58 -17.56
N GLY A 363 -42.99 9.76 -18.68
CA GLY A 363 -43.10 10.96 -19.51
C GLY A 363 -42.18 12.10 -19.08
N LEU A 364 -41.11 11.79 -18.33
CA LEU A 364 -39.97 12.69 -18.14
C LEU A 364 -39.55 13.26 -19.52
N PRO A 365 -39.42 14.60 -19.66
CA PRO A 365 -39.00 15.18 -20.93
C PRO A 365 -37.66 14.59 -21.40
N GLU A 366 -37.59 14.17 -22.67
CA GLU A 366 -36.35 13.64 -23.30
C GLU A 366 -35.21 14.69 -23.37
N GLU A 367 -35.52 15.95 -23.03
CA GLU A 367 -34.60 17.07 -23.15
C GLU A 367 -33.50 17.06 -22.07
N HIS A 368 -32.29 16.74 -22.53
CA HIS A 368 -30.99 17.11 -21.93
C HIS A 368 -30.60 16.41 -20.63
N GLU A 369 -30.90 15.12 -20.60
CA GLU A 369 -30.27 14.09 -19.81
C GLU A 369 -28.74 13.96 -20.07
N HIS A 370 -27.97 14.97 -19.66
CA HIS A 370 -26.51 14.89 -19.62
C HIS A 370 -26.09 14.69 -18.16
N ALA A 371 -25.34 13.63 -17.86
CA ALA A 371 -24.36 13.72 -16.77
C ALA A 371 -23.41 14.85 -17.18
N ALA A 372 -23.68 16.04 -16.68
CA ALA A 372 -23.06 17.25 -17.18
C ALA A 372 -21.64 17.33 -16.63
N LEU A 373 -20.68 16.81 -17.42
CA LEU A 373 -19.24 16.92 -17.23
C LEU A 373 -18.72 16.34 -15.90
N SER A 374 -17.60 15.61 -15.93
CA SER A 374 -16.86 15.40 -14.68
C SER A 374 -16.51 16.78 -14.11
N LEU A 375 -16.49 16.93 -12.78
CA LEU A 375 -16.10 18.19 -12.14
C LEU A 375 -14.73 18.67 -12.64
N ASP A 376 -13.84 17.73 -12.95
CA ASP A 376 -12.53 17.98 -13.56
C ASP A 376 -12.64 18.53 -14.99
N MET A 377 -13.62 18.08 -15.76
CA MET A 377 -13.89 18.59 -17.10
C MET A 377 -14.61 19.95 -17.06
N LEU A 378 -15.41 20.26 -16.02
CA LEU A 378 -15.89 21.63 -15.73
C LEU A 378 -14.75 22.57 -15.32
N ALA A 379 -13.82 22.08 -14.49
CA ALA A 379 -12.61 22.79 -14.09
C ALA A 379 -11.67 23.07 -15.29
N ALA A 380 -11.52 22.09 -16.18
CA ALA A 380 -10.73 22.17 -17.40
C ALA A 380 -11.37 23.06 -18.47
N LEU A 381 -12.69 22.94 -18.73
CA LEU A 381 -13.41 23.79 -19.69
C LEU A 381 -13.43 25.27 -19.30
N ARG A 382 -13.29 25.59 -18.02
CA ARG A 382 -13.17 26.98 -17.53
C ARG A 382 -11.71 27.44 -17.39
N GLY A 383 -10.73 26.55 -17.58
CA GLY A 383 -9.30 26.87 -17.54
C GLY A 383 -8.81 27.50 -16.23
N GLN A 384 -9.49 27.28 -15.10
CA GLN A 384 -9.36 28.16 -13.92
C GLN A 384 -9.19 27.49 -12.55
N PHE A 385 -9.17 26.16 -12.43
CA PHE A 385 -9.18 25.53 -11.10
C PHE A 385 -7.97 24.63 -10.86
N THR A 386 -7.24 24.89 -9.77
CA THR A 386 -6.28 23.94 -9.17
C THR A 386 -7.05 22.84 -8.44
N ALA A 387 -6.40 21.72 -8.11
CA ALA A 387 -7.02 20.65 -7.30
C ALA A 387 -7.57 21.18 -5.95
N GLU A 388 -6.97 22.24 -5.40
CA GLU A 388 -7.45 22.91 -4.19
C GLU A 388 -8.75 23.70 -4.44
N ALA A 389 -8.86 24.38 -5.59
CA ALA A 389 -10.05 25.11 -5.97
C ALA A 389 -11.23 24.18 -6.34
N VAL A 390 -10.96 23.00 -6.90
CA VAL A 390 -11.99 21.94 -7.09
C VAL A 390 -12.50 21.44 -5.73
N ARG A 391 -11.60 21.23 -4.76
CA ARG A 391 -11.99 20.87 -3.38
C ARG A 391 -12.79 21.97 -2.68
N GLU A 392 -12.50 23.24 -2.96
CA GLU A 392 -13.25 24.39 -2.44
C GLU A 392 -14.65 24.47 -3.04
N VAL A 393 -14.77 24.36 -4.37
CA VAL A 393 -16.08 24.27 -5.05
C VAL A 393 -16.88 23.08 -4.54
N TYR A 394 -16.24 21.93 -4.36
CA TYR A 394 -16.87 20.76 -3.76
C TYR A 394 -17.39 21.06 -2.35
N ARG A 395 -16.57 21.69 -1.50
CA ARG A 395 -16.96 22.08 -0.14
C ARG A 395 -18.12 23.07 -0.13
N ASP A 396 -18.12 24.03 -1.05
CA ASP A 396 -19.17 25.05 -1.18
C ASP A 396 -20.49 24.45 -1.69
N LEU A 397 -20.44 23.54 -2.66
CA LEU A 397 -21.61 22.82 -3.16
C LEU A 397 -22.22 21.92 -2.07
N VAL A 398 -21.37 21.19 -1.33
CA VAL A 398 -21.79 20.39 -0.18
C VAL A 398 -22.38 21.27 0.93
N GLY A 399 -21.74 22.40 1.24
CA GLY A 399 -22.19 23.35 2.26
C GLY A 399 -23.48 24.08 1.90
N SER A 400 -23.78 24.24 0.60
CA SER A 400 -24.97 24.91 0.08
C SER A 400 -26.13 23.96 -0.25
N ALA A 401 -25.91 22.64 -0.15
CA ALA A 401 -26.90 21.63 -0.49
C ALA A 401 -28.13 21.72 0.44
N VAL A 402 -29.32 21.69 -0.17
CA VAL A 402 -30.59 21.78 0.58
C VAL A 402 -30.93 20.44 1.25
N TYR A 403 -30.42 19.34 0.70
CA TYR A 403 -30.67 18.00 1.21
C TYR A 403 -29.50 17.07 0.95
N HIS A 404 -29.20 16.25 1.97
CA HIS A 404 -28.19 15.20 1.95
C HIS A 404 -28.85 13.88 2.32
N THR A 405 -28.93 12.94 1.38
CA THR A 405 -29.44 11.59 1.70
C THR A 405 -28.28 10.63 1.85
N TYR A 406 -28.22 9.95 2.99
CA TYR A 406 -27.58 8.65 3.09
C TYR A 406 -28.68 7.61 2.90
N THR A 407 -28.77 6.95 1.74
CA THR A 407 -29.61 5.75 1.65
C THR A 407 -28.91 4.62 2.40
N LEU A 408 -29.48 4.29 3.55
CA LEU A 408 -29.05 3.26 4.49
C LEU A 408 -28.80 1.90 3.83
N GLY A 409 -27.56 1.45 3.97
CA GLY A 409 -26.99 0.15 3.62
C GLY A 409 -25.49 0.28 3.89
N ALA A 410 -25.14 0.20 5.17
CA ALA A 410 -23.88 0.70 5.74
C ALA A 410 -22.65 0.26 4.93
N ASP A 411 -21.70 1.17 4.79
CA ASP A 411 -20.38 0.85 4.24
C ASP A 411 -19.52 0.21 5.36
N PRO A 412 -19.29 -1.10 5.34
CA PRO A 412 -17.95 -1.62 5.62
C PRO A 412 -17.33 -2.12 4.30
N GLU A 413 -16.99 -1.14 3.45
CA GLU A 413 -16.49 -1.19 2.06
C GLU A 413 -17.43 -1.69 0.94
N LEU A 414 -18.78 -1.75 1.16
CA LEU A 414 -19.90 -1.68 0.16
C LEU A 414 -20.94 -2.84 0.00
N ASP A 415 -21.01 -3.92 0.79
CA ASP A 415 -22.10 -4.96 0.67
C ASP A 415 -22.41 -5.68 2.03
N PRO A 416 -23.64 -6.16 2.32
CA PRO A 416 -24.50 -5.61 3.36
C PRO A 416 -24.86 -6.68 4.41
N SER A 417 -24.11 -7.79 4.46
CA SER A 417 -24.21 -8.87 5.47
C SER A 417 -22.92 -9.09 6.27
N GLY A 418 -21.89 -8.28 6.04
CA GLY A 418 -20.64 -8.33 6.78
C GLY A 418 -20.71 -7.60 8.12
N GLN A 419 -21.00 -8.31 9.20
CA GLN A 419 -20.57 -7.91 10.54
C GLN A 419 -19.54 -8.93 11.04
N PRO A 420 -18.47 -8.54 11.74
CA PRO A 420 -18.26 -9.09 13.07
C PRO A 420 -19.14 -8.27 14.04
N PRO A 421 -20.19 -8.87 14.63
CA PRO A 421 -20.97 -8.18 15.65
C PRO A 421 -20.14 -8.01 16.92
N ALA A 422 -20.16 -6.77 17.43
CA ALA A 422 -19.88 -6.25 18.78
C ALA A 422 -18.66 -6.78 19.55
#